data_AF-A0A975CU63-F1
#
_entry.id   AF-A0A975CU63-F1
#
_cell.length_a   1.000
_cell.length_b   1.000
_cell.length_c   1.000
_cell.angle_alpha   90.00
_cell.angle_beta   90.00
_cell.angle_gamma   90.00
#
_symmetry.space_group_name_H-M   'P 1'
#
loop_
_entity.id
_entity.type
_entity.pdbx_description
1 polymer ?
#
loop_
_entity_poly.entity_id
_entity_poly.type
_entity_poly.pdbx_seq_one_letter_code
_entity_poly.pdbx_strand_id
1 'polypeptide(L)'
;MSVIFLIYNLPNFIIYFNYYKENKNTKIKIDTKNNSIGIVKNGVLKQYKITEIKSSIYHLGIYYKNRIDNAMRWKMINSDLAYWDLEFNNGDRYYISNLIVDFLHDEPIVENTKYRFRMFQYINKSDSKEALTLKQELERKKEKSQTEKFVEKFKTKSETELNEILANKSKYQKEAVKAVKIIMGNKNVG
;
A
#
# COMPACT_ATOMS: atom_id res chain seq x y z
N MET A 1 32.81 -5.26 -1.91
CA MET A 1 31.94 -5.01 -0.73
C MET A 1 31.39 -3.59 -0.70
N SER A 2 32.22 -2.55 -0.71
CA SER A 2 31.79 -1.15 -0.59
C SER A 2 30.91 -0.64 -1.76
N VAL A 3 31.19 -1.07 -2.99
CA VAL A 3 30.40 -0.69 -4.18
C VAL A 3 29.00 -1.30 -4.17
N ILE A 4 28.89 -2.56 -3.74
CA ILE A 4 27.61 -3.27 -3.61
C ILE A 4 26.75 -2.59 -2.53
N PHE A 5 27.36 -2.22 -1.39
CA PHE A 5 26.67 -1.49 -0.32
C PHE A 5 26.12 -0.14 -0.81
N LEU A 6 26.88 0.60 -1.61
CA LEU A 6 26.44 1.87 -2.20
C LEU A 6 25.26 1.69 -3.16
N ILE A 7 25.32 0.72 -4.07
CA ILE A 7 24.26 0.48 -5.07
C ILE A 7 22.93 0.11 -4.41
N TYR A 8 22.94 -0.73 -3.37
CA TYR A 8 21.73 -1.14 -2.66
C TYR A 8 21.12 -0.03 -1.79
N ASN A 9 21.94 0.90 -1.28
CA ASN A 9 21.47 1.97 -0.40
C ASN A 9 21.19 3.29 -1.12
N LEU A 10 21.73 3.50 -2.33
CA LEU A 10 21.55 4.73 -3.10
C LEU A 10 20.06 5.11 -3.27
N PRO A 11 19.12 4.18 -3.58
CA PRO A 11 17.70 4.53 -3.63
C PRO A 11 17.16 5.09 -2.31
N ASN A 12 17.63 4.58 -1.17
CA ASN A 12 17.20 5.02 0.15
C ASN A 12 17.71 6.44 0.43
N PHE A 13 18.98 6.73 0.10
CA PHE A 13 19.53 8.08 0.19
C PHE A 13 18.75 9.08 -0.67
N ILE A 14 18.37 8.69 -1.88
CA ILE A 14 17.55 9.54 -2.77
C ILE A 14 16.18 9.83 -2.13
N ILE A 15 15.53 8.82 -1.54
CA ILE A 15 14.25 9.02 -0.85
C ILE A 15 14.42 9.97 0.35
N TYR A 16 15.43 9.72 1.20
CA TYR A 16 15.74 10.59 2.35
C TYR A 16 15.98 12.05 1.92
N PHE A 17 16.78 12.25 0.88
CA PHE A 17 17.06 13.59 0.37
C PHE A 17 15.79 14.28 -0.18
N ASN A 18 14.94 13.54 -0.89
CA ASN A 18 13.66 14.06 -1.38
C ASN A 18 12.71 14.43 -0.23
N TYR A 19 12.63 13.61 0.81
CA TYR A 19 11.85 13.91 2.01
C TYR A 19 12.38 15.18 2.68
N TYR A 20 13.68 15.25 2.94
CA TYR A 20 14.31 16.44 3.49
C TYR A 20 13.99 17.70 2.67
N LYS A 21 14.13 17.63 1.34
CA LYS A 21 13.85 18.77 0.46
C LYS A 21 12.38 19.20 0.51
N GLU A 22 11.44 18.25 0.47
CA GLU A 22 10.01 18.54 0.48
C GLU A 22 9.53 19.11 1.82
N ASN A 23 10.17 18.67 2.90
CA ASN A 23 9.75 18.93 4.28
C ASN A 23 10.64 19.94 5.01
N LYS A 24 11.63 20.51 4.33
CA LYS A 24 12.46 21.58 4.86
C LYS A 24 11.56 22.71 5.36
N ASN A 25 11.86 23.23 6.55
CA ASN A 25 11.09 24.31 7.19
C ASN A 25 9.59 24.02 7.34
N THR A 26 9.23 22.74 7.47
CA THR A 26 7.85 22.32 7.71
C THR A 26 7.70 21.82 9.15
N LYS A 27 6.66 22.29 9.84
CA LYS A 27 6.25 21.79 11.15
C LYS A 27 4.76 21.47 11.10
N ILE A 28 4.36 20.37 11.72
CA ILE A 28 2.96 20.00 11.85
C ILE A 28 2.60 19.81 13.32
N LYS A 29 1.43 20.29 13.70
CA LYS A 29 0.80 20.03 15.00
C LYS A 29 -0.59 19.48 14.74
N ILE A 30 -0.89 18.35 15.35
CA ILE A 30 -2.16 17.65 15.16
C ILE A 30 -2.80 17.51 16.53
N ASP A 31 -4.05 17.94 16.64
CA ASP A 31 -4.86 17.77 17.83
C ASP A 31 -6.18 17.13 17.42
N THR A 32 -6.23 15.81 17.54
CA THR A 32 -7.40 15.00 17.18
C THR A 32 -8.58 15.25 18.10
N LYS A 33 -8.34 15.61 19.38
CA LYS A 33 -9.40 15.92 20.35
C LYS A 33 -10.11 17.22 20.00
N ASN A 34 -9.34 18.22 19.57
CA ASN A 34 -9.86 19.54 19.17
C ASN A 34 -10.14 19.66 17.67
N ASN A 35 -10.11 18.55 16.92
CA ASN A 35 -10.38 18.53 15.47
C ASN A 35 -9.53 19.56 14.69
N SER A 36 -8.23 19.68 15.01
CA SER A 36 -7.37 20.71 14.41
C SER A 36 -6.03 20.19 13.92
N ILE A 37 -5.58 20.74 12.79
CA ILE A 37 -4.27 20.51 12.19
C ILE A 37 -3.66 21.86 11.86
N GLY A 38 -2.51 22.17 12.46
CA GLY A 38 -1.69 23.33 12.12
C GLY A 38 -0.47 22.91 11.31
N ILE A 39 -0.28 23.49 10.13
CA ILE A 39 0.90 23.26 9.28
C ILE A 39 1.62 24.58 9.07
N VAL A 40 2.88 24.63 9.50
CA VAL A 40 3.80 25.73 9.18
C VAL A 40 4.68 25.26 8.04
N LYS A 41 4.67 25.93 6.89
CA LYS A 41 5.58 25.65 5.77
C LYS A 41 6.24 26.96 5.33
N ASN A 42 7.57 27.00 5.36
CA ASN A 42 8.35 28.21 5.03
C ASN A 42 7.91 29.45 5.83
N GLY A 43 7.60 29.28 7.12
CA GLY A 43 7.17 30.36 8.01
C GLY A 43 5.69 30.74 7.90
N VAL A 44 4.95 30.23 6.91
CA VAL A 44 3.51 30.47 6.78
C VAL A 44 2.75 29.42 7.56
N LEU A 45 1.99 29.85 8.58
CA LEU A 45 1.06 29.00 9.32
C LEU A 45 -0.28 28.95 8.61
N LYS A 46 -0.76 27.74 8.31
CA LYS A 46 -2.15 27.47 7.95
C LYS A 46 -2.76 26.53 8.98
N GLN A 47 -4.01 26.81 9.35
CA GLN A 47 -4.79 25.98 10.26
C GLN A 47 -5.97 25.38 9.51
N TYR A 48 -6.24 24.12 9.79
CA TYR A 48 -7.31 23.32 9.19
C TYR A 48 -8.04 22.55 10.26
N LYS A 49 -9.28 22.16 9.96
CA LYS A 49 -9.99 21.12 10.71
C LYS A 49 -9.70 19.75 10.12
N ILE A 50 -9.74 18.69 10.94
CA ILE A 50 -9.60 17.31 10.43
C ILE A 50 -10.76 16.98 9.47
N THR A 51 -11.94 17.54 9.74
CA THR A 51 -13.12 17.45 8.85
C THR A 51 -12.93 18.12 7.49
N GLU A 52 -11.92 18.98 7.31
CA GLU A 52 -11.60 19.62 6.02
C GLU A 52 -10.65 18.78 5.16
N ILE A 53 -10.22 17.62 5.66
CA ILE A 53 -9.38 16.68 4.92
C ILE A 53 -10.24 16.01 3.84
N LYS A 54 -9.87 16.26 2.59
CA LYS A 54 -10.45 15.63 1.42
C LYS A 54 -9.87 14.23 1.18
N SER A 55 -8.56 14.09 1.38
CA SER A 55 -7.85 12.83 1.17
C SER A 55 -6.71 12.68 2.17
N SER A 56 -6.59 11.49 2.74
CA SER A 56 -5.51 11.08 3.63
C SER A 56 -4.98 9.73 3.16
N ILE A 57 -3.72 9.68 2.70
CA ILE A 57 -3.12 8.45 2.17
C ILE A 57 -1.72 8.25 2.76
N TYR A 58 -1.49 7.12 3.42
CA TYR A 58 -0.16 6.71 3.85
C TYR A 58 0.53 5.88 2.78
N HIS A 59 1.67 6.37 2.29
CA HIS A 59 2.51 5.67 1.34
C HIS A 59 3.61 4.93 2.08
N LEU A 60 3.41 3.63 2.25
CA LEU A 60 4.23 2.75 3.09
C LEU A 60 5.08 1.80 2.24
N GLY A 61 6.15 1.27 2.85
CA GLY A 61 6.91 0.19 2.24
C GLY A 61 6.15 -1.12 2.15
N ILE A 62 6.28 -1.85 1.03
CA ILE A 62 5.72 -3.22 0.91
C ILE A 62 6.30 -4.16 1.96
N TYR A 63 7.48 -3.85 2.49
CA TYR A 63 8.15 -4.58 3.56
C TYR A 63 7.93 -3.97 4.95
N TYR A 64 7.15 -2.89 5.04
CA TYR A 64 6.75 -2.35 6.34
C TYR A 64 5.94 -3.38 7.11
N LYS A 65 6.38 -3.65 8.35
CA LYS A 65 5.64 -4.43 9.34
C LYS A 65 4.66 -3.49 10.02
N ASN A 66 3.42 -3.43 9.53
CA ASN A 66 2.35 -2.76 10.26
C ASN A 66 1.78 -3.72 11.31
N ARG A 67 1.08 -3.19 12.32
CA ARG A 67 0.45 -3.98 13.41
C ARG A 67 -0.55 -5.06 12.90
N ILE A 68 -0.90 -5.02 11.62
CA ILE A 68 -2.00 -5.79 11.02
C ILE A 68 -1.51 -6.90 10.06
N ASP A 69 -0.29 -6.80 9.52
CA ASP A 69 0.32 -7.80 8.63
C ASP A 69 1.77 -8.10 9.07
N ASN A 70 1.87 -8.91 10.12
CA ASN A 70 3.11 -9.25 10.82
C ASN A 70 3.77 -10.57 10.34
N ALA A 71 3.13 -11.30 9.41
CA ALA A 71 3.64 -12.60 8.96
C ALA A 71 4.59 -12.43 7.75
N MET A 72 5.86 -12.82 7.93
CA MET A 72 6.83 -13.11 6.86
C MET A 72 7.52 -11.95 6.11
N ARG A 73 7.37 -10.68 6.50
CA ARG A 73 8.09 -9.57 5.82
C ARG A 73 9.52 -9.37 6.35
N TRP A 74 10.50 -9.39 5.44
CA TRP A 74 11.90 -9.06 5.74
C TRP A 74 12.06 -7.54 5.86
N LYS A 75 12.48 -7.05 7.03
CA LYS A 75 12.68 -5.61 7.24
C LYS A 75 13.85 -5.14 6.37
N MET A 76 13.52 -4.36 5.34
CA MET A 76 14.50 -3.63 4.52
C MET A 76 14.77 -2.24 5.09
N ILE A 77 15.90 -1.63 4.74
CA ILE A 77 16.33 -0.31 5.23
C ILE A 77 15.30 0.79 4.92
N ASN A 78 14.60 0.69 3.79
CA ASN A 78 13.51 1.61 3.42
C ASN A 78 12.15 1.24 4.01
N SER A 79 12.03 0.16 4.77
CA SER A 79 10.73 -0.25 5.31
C SER A 79 10.16 0.80 6.24
N ASP A 80 11.04 1.53 6.94
CA ASP A 80 10.68 2.58 7.89
C ASP A 80 10.59 3.96 7.21
N LEU A 81 10.70 4.04 5.88
CA LEU A 81 10.45 5.27 5.13
C LEU A 81 9.00 5.29 4.66
N ALA A 82 8.32 6.39 4.94
CA ALA A 82 6.95 6.62 4.49
C ALA A 82 6.66 8.11 4.33
N TYR A 83 5.61 8.40 3.57
CA TYR A 83 5.05 9.75 3.53
C TYR A 83 3.53 9.70 3.57
N TRP A 84 2.96 10.74 4.14
CA TRP A 84 1.55 11.01 4.21
C TRP A 84 1.19 12.04 3.14
N ASP A 85 0.35 11.63 2.21
CA ASP A 85 -0.28 12.49 1.22
C ASP A 85 -1.60 13.01 1.79
N LEU A 86 -1.63 14.31 2.09
CA LEU A 86 -2.72 14.97 2.78
C LEU A 86 -3.26 16.11 1.91
N GLU A 87 -4.51 15.98 1.47
CA GLU A 87 -5.21 16.98 0.64
C GLU A 87 -6.42 17.50 1.41
N PHE A 88 -6.60 18.82 1.40
CA PHE A 88 -7.72 19.53 2.02
C PHE A 88 -8.76 19.95 0.98
N ASN A 89 -9.99 20.21 1.43
CA ASN A 89 -11.10 20.61 0.57
C ASN A 89 -10.85 21.91 -0.21
N ASN A 90 -9.98 22.79 0.31
CA ASN A 90 -9.58 24.03 -0.37
C ASN A 90 -8.50 23.82 -1.45
N GLY A 91 -8.10 22.58 -1.72
CA GLY A 91 -7.07 22.22 -2.70
C GLY A 91 -5.63 22.28 -2.19
N ASP A 92 -5.40 22.71 -0.94
CA ASP A 92 -4.07 22.63 -0.33
C ASP A 92 -3.67 21.16 -0.18
N ARG A 93 -2.43 20.83 -0.57
CA ARG A 93 -1.90 19.47 -0.51
C ARG A 93 -0.48 19.43 0.03
N TYR A 94 -0.24 18.48 0.92
CA TYR A 94 1.03 18.31 1.61
C TYR A 94 1.51 16.86 1.51
N TYR A 95 2.82 16.70 1.30
CA TYR A 95 3.50 15.42 1.32
C TYR A 95 4.41 15.39 2.54
N ILE A 96 3.97 14.75 3.62
CA ILE A 96 4.61 14.83 4.94
C ILE A 96 5.31 13.51 5.22
N SER A 97 6.63 13.51 5.24
CA SER A 97 7.39 12.32 5.59
C SER A 97 7.20 11.93 7.06
N ASN A 98 7.38 10.64 7.33
CA ASN A 98 7.37 10.11 8.69
C ASN A 98 8.55 10.62 9.55
N LEU A 99 9.46 11.41 8.98
CA LEU A 99 10.56 12.05 9.70
C LEU A 99 10.11 13.33 10.44
N ILE A 100 8.96 13.92 10.07
CA ILE A 100 8.38 15.06 10.82
C ILE A 100 7.34 14.56 11.83
N VAL A 101 6.48 13.65 11.41
CA VAL A 101 5.38 13.14 12.22
C VAL A 101 5.38 11.63 12.14
N ASP A 102 5.46 10.97 13.29
CA ASP A 102 5.35 9.52 13.32
C ASP A 102 3.89 9.11 13.14
N PHE A 103 3.62 8.42 12.03
CA PHE A 103 2.33 7.82 11.72
C PHE A 103 2.48 6.33 11.37
N LEU A 104 3.66 5.76 11.61
CA LEU A 104 3.95 4.38 11.25
C LEU A 104 3.37 3.42 12.29
N HIS A 105 3.56 3.73 13.57
CA HIS A 105 3.35 2.78 14.66
C HIS A 105 1.99 2.88 15.35
N ASP A 106 1.26 3.96 15.08
CA ASP A 106 -0.02 4.26 15.70
C ASP A 106 -1.21 3.93 14.79
N GLU A 107 -2.40 4.00 15.38
CA GLU A 107 -3.64 4.02 14.61
C GLU A 107 -3.64 5.21 13.65
N PRO A 108 -4.30 5.09 12.48
CA PRO A 108 -4.32 6.18 11.53
C PRO A 108 -4.82 7.46 12.21
N ILE A 109 -4.04 8.53 12.07
CA ILE A 109 -4.32 9.83 12.68
C ILE A 109 -5.72 10.34 12.26
N VAL A 110 -6.15 9.97 11.06
CA VAL A 110 -7.46 10.28 10.48
C VAL A 110 -8.15 8.96 10.13
N GLU A 111 -9.38 8.78 10.62
CA GLU A 111 -10.13 7.51 10.52
C GLU A 111 -10.23 6.94 9.10
N ASN A 112 -10.46 7.80 8.11
CA ASN A 112 -10.61 7.40 6.70
C ASN A 112 -9.28 7.34 5.92
N THR A 113 -8.15 7.21 6.61
CA THR A 113 -6.84 7.13 5.95
C THR A 113 -6.71 5.85 5.14
N LYS A 114 -6.37 6.03 3.87
CA LYS A 114 -6.07 4.95 2.93
C LYS A 114 -4.59 4.59 2.97
N TYR A 115 -4.26 3.40 2.50
CA TYR A 115 -2.90 2.88 2.53
C TYR A 115 -2.45 2.52 1.13
N ARG A 116 -1.21 2.85 0.83
CA ARG A 116 -0.58 2.55 -0.45
C ARG A 116 0.79 1.97 -0.25
N PHE A 117 0.93 0.69 -0.55
CA PHE A 117 2.18 -0.02 -0.40
C PHE A 117 3.03 0.10 -1.67
N ARG A 118 4.30 0.48 -1.51
CA ARG A 118 5.28 0.62 -2.60
C ARG A 118 6.58 -0.07 -2.26
N MET A 119 7.28 -0.55 -3.28
CA MET A 119 8.65 -1.04 -3.12
C MET A 119 9.60 0.09 -2.69
N PHE A 120 9.44 1.28 -3.27
CA PHE A 120 10.16 2.50 -2.90
C PHE A 120 9.16 3.64 -2.66
N GLN A 121 9.28 4.35 -1.55
CA GLN A 121 8.29 5.31 -1.06
C GLN A 121 8.64 6.74 -1.52
N TYR A 122 9.01 6.90 -2.79
CA TYR A 122 9.28 8.22 -3.34
C TYR A 122 7.99 9.04 -3.42
N ILE A 123 8.09 10.35 -3.11
CA ILE A 123 6.98 11.29 -3.24
C ILE A 123 6.66 11.45 -4.73
N ASN A 124 5.51 10.93 -5.15
CA ASN A 124 5.03 11.06 -6.51
C ASN A 124 3.85 12.04 -6.55
N LYS A 125 4.11 13.28 -7.00
CA LYS A 125 3.09 14.34 -7.08
C LYS A 125 2.12 14.18 -8.25
N SER A 126 2.50 13.37 -9.24
CA SER A 126 1.73 13.05 -10.45
C SER A 126 0.94 11.75 -10.34
N ASP A 127 0.86 11.17 -9.14
CA ASP A 127 0.26 9.85 -8.99
C ASP A 127 -1.27 9.90 -8.99
N SER A 128 -1.87 9.38 -10.07
CA SER A 128 -3.32 9.27 -10.23
C SER A 128 -3.88 7.91 -9.80
N LYS A 129 -3.04 6.93 -9.40
CA LYS A 129 -3.55 5.59 -9.06
C LYS A 129 -4.35 5.62 -7.75
N GLU A 130 -5.49 4.97 -7.77
CA GLU A 130 -6.38 4.83 -6.62
C GLU A 130 -5.67 4.23 -5.40
N ALA A 131 -5.79 4.90 -4.25
CA ALA A 131 -5.41 4.35 -2.96
C ALA A 131 -6.51 3.44 -2.42
N LEU A 132 -6.13 2.33 -1.78
CA LEU A 132 -7.04 1.33 -1.21
C LEU A 132 -7.16 1.52 0.30
N THR A 133 -8.28 1.09 0.89
CA THR A 133 -8.38 1.01 2.35
C THR A 133 -7.49 -0.12 2.87
N LEU A 134 -7.11 -0.05 4.15
CA LEU A 134 -6.28 -1.09 4.78
C LEU A 134 -6.92 -2.46 4.70
N LYS A 135 -8.25 -2.53 4.94
CA LYS A 135 -9.03 -3.76 4.83
C LYS A 135 -9.01 -4.33 3.41
N GLN A 136 -9.22 -3.49 2.39
CA GLN A 136 -9.15 -3.91 0.99
C GLN A 136 -7.77 -4.44 0.61
N GLU A 137 -6.70 -3.79 1.08
CA GLU A 137 -5.35 -4.27 0.83
C GLU A 137 -5.08 -5.59 1.57
N LEU A 138 -5.53 -5.74 2.81
CA LEU A 138 -5.40 -6.99 3.57
C LEU A 138 -6.21 -8.13 2.94
N GLU A 139 -7.40 -7.85 2.42
CA GLU A 139 -8.21 -8.82 1.67
C GLU A 139 -7.55 -9.18 0.33
N ARG A 140 -6.90 -8.23 -0.33
CA ARG A 140 -6.10 -8.48 -1.55
C ARG A 140 -4.81 -9.25 -1.26
N LYS A 141 -4.21 -9.02 -0.09
CA LYS A 141 -2.97 -9.64 0.38
C LYS A 141 -3.16 -10.95 1.13
N LYS A 142 -4.39 -11.28 1.57
CA LYS A 142 -4.75 -12.67 1.87
C LYS A 142 -4.36 -13.44 0.63
N GLU A 143 -3.26 -14.18 0.72
CA GLU A 143 -2.71 -14.89 -0.42
C GLU A 143 -3.82 -15.75 -0.97
N LYS A 144 -4.31 -15.38 -2.16
CA LYS A 144 -5.21 -16.27 -2.91
C LYS A 144 -4.52 -17.61 -2.91
N SER A 145 -5.21 -18.64 -2.40
CA SER A 145 -4.64 -19.97 -2.43
C SER A 145 -4.23 -20.27 -3.88
N GLN A 146 -3.19 -21.05 -4.09
CA GLN A 146 -2.76 -21.39 -5.46
C GLN A 146 -3.94 -21.94 -6.29
N THR A 147 -4.91 -22.58 -5.63
CA THR A 147 -6.19 -22.99 -6.21
C THR A 147 -7.04 -21.80 -6.68
N GLU A 148 -7.25 -20.77 -5.86
CA GLU A 148 -8.00 -19.56 -6.26
C GLU A 148 -7.37 -18.82 -7.44
N LYS A 149 -6.04 -18.75 -7.50
CA LYS A 149 -5.33 -18.17 -8.65
C LYS A 149 -5.63 -18.94 -9.94
N PHE A 150 -5.65 -20.27 -9.87
CA PHE A 150 -6.05 -21.10 -11.00
C PHE A 150 -7.55 -20.98 -11.32
N VAL A 151 -8.42 -20.84 -10.32
CA VAL A 151 -9.86 -20.63 -10.54
C VAL A 151 -10.06 -19.38 -11.39
N GLU A 152 -9.44 -18.27 -11.02
CA GLU A 152 -9.54 -17.02 -11.78
C GLU A 152 -8.95 -17.13 -13.20
N LYS A 153 -7.77 -17.75 -13.33
CA LYS A 153 -7.13 -17.99 -14.64
C LYS A 153 -7.98 -18.87 -15.57
N PHE A 154 -8.74 -19.80 -15.03
CA PHE A 154 -9.52 -20.77 -15.80
C PHE A 154 -10.98 -20.36 -16.00
N LYS A 155 -11.43 -19.23 -15.42
CA LYS A 155 -12.81 -18.73 -15.61
C LYS A 155 -13.17 -18.48 -17.08
N THR A 156 -12.20 -18.08 -17.90
CA THR A 156 -12.42 -17.77 -19.32
C THR A 156 -12.21 -18.98 -20.25
N LYS A 157 -11.85 -20.14 -19.71
CA LYS A 157 -11.63 -21.36 -20.51
C LYS A 157 -12.95 -22.03 -20.89
N SER A 158 -12.98 -22.65 -22.06
CA SER A 158 -14.11 -23.47 -22.49
C SER A 158 -14.20 -24.77 -21.68
N GLU A 159 -15.37 -25.42 -21.70
CA GLU A 159 -15.52 -26.74 -21.05
C GLU A 159 -14.61 -27.80 -21.65
N THR A 160 -14.33 -27.74 -22.96
CA THR A 160 -13.40 -28.66 -23.61
C THR A 160 -11.98 -28.51 -23.06
N GLU A 161 -11.50 -27.29 -22.87
CA GLU A 161 -10.19 -27.02 -22.26
C GLU A 161 -10.13 -27.42 -20.77
N LEU A 162 -11.21 -27.21 -20.03
CA LEU A 162 -11.31 -27.62 -18.62
C LEU A 162 -11.29 -29.15 -18.49
N ASN A 163 -12.03 -29.85 -19.36
CA ASN A 163 -12.04 -31.31 -19.40
C ASN A 163 -10.69 -31.89 -19.82
N GLU A 164 -9.95 -31.22 -20.70
CA GLU A 164 -8.58 -31.64 -21.06
C GLU A 164 -7.62 -31.58 -19.86
N ILE A 165 -7.73 -30.53 -19.03
CA ILE A 165 -6.95 -30.41 -17.78
C ILE A 165 -7.33 -31.54 -16.81
N LEU A 166 -8.60 -31.94 -16.76
CA LEU A 166 -9.03 -33.11 -15.98
C LEU A 166 -8.68 -34.44 -16.63
N ALA A 167 -8.51 -34.56 -17.94
CA ALA A 167 -8.06 -35.80 -18.56
C ALA A 167 -6.56 -36.01 -18.29
N ASN A 168 -5.79 -34.91 -18.22
CA ASN A 168 -4.34 -34.91 -18.09
C ASN A 168 -3.84 -34.53 -16.68
N LYS A 169 -4.58 -34.85 -15.60
CA LYS A 169 -4.31 -34.38 -14.22
C LYS A 169 -2.86 -34.56 -13.75
N SER A 170 -2.17 -35.61 -14.22
CA SER A 170 -0.77 -35.88 -13.87
C SER A 170 0.22 -34.85 -14.40
N LYS A 171 -0.14 -34.10 -15.45
CA LYS A 171 0.68 -33.03 -16.05
C LYS A 171 0.47 -31.66 -15.40
N TYR A 172 -0.48 -31.53 -14.48
CA TYR A 172 -0.85 -30.25 -13.86
C TYR A 172 -0.65 -30.26 -12.35
N GLN A 173 -0.49 -29.06 -11.78
CA GLN A 173 -0.44 -28.87 -10.33
C GLN A 173 -1.76 -29.33 -9.69
N LYS A 174 -1.70 -29.92 -8.49
CA LYS A 174 -2.89 -30.41 -7.77
C LYS A 174 -3.93 -29.31 -7.56
N GLU A 175 -3.47 -28.09 -7.33
CA GLU A 175 -4.25 -26.88 -7.13
C GLU A 175 -4.93 -26.40 -8.43
N ALA A 176 -4.30 -26.62 -9.59
CA ALA A 176 -4.91 -26.36 -10.89
C ALA A 176 -6.05 -27.35 -11.16
N VAL A 177 -5.84 -28.64 -10.85
CA VAL A 177 -6.87 -29.68 -10.99
C VAL A 177 -8.04 -29.42 -10.03
N LYS A 178 -7.75 -29.00 -8.79
CA LYS A 178 -8.76 -28.62 -7.80
C LYS A 178 -9.57 -27.39 -8.25
N ALA A 179 -8.92 -26.41 -8.86
CA ALA A 179 -9.57 -25.22 -9.41
C ALA A 179 -10.56 -25.56 -10.52
N VAL A 180 -10.18 -26.45 -11.45
CA VAL A 180 -11.08 -26.90 -12.52
C VAL A 180 -12.30 -27.62 -11.96
N LYS A 181 -12.13 -28.48 -10.95
CA LYS A 181 -13.27 -29.14 -10.27
C LYS A 181 -14.24 -28.14 -9.64
N ILE A 182 -13.73 -27.06 -9.03
CA ILE A 182 -14.57 -25.99 -8.45
C ILE A 182 -15.36 -25.28 -9.55
N ILE A 183 -14.72 -24.92 -10.67
CA ILE A 183 -15.37 -24.22 -11.79
C ILE A 183 -16.48 -25.10 -12.39
N MET A 184 -16.17 -26.37 -12.69
CA MET A 184 -17.14 -27.30 -13.27
C MET A 184 -18.27 -27.66 -12.31
N GLY A 185 -17.98 -27.81 -11.02
CA GLY A 185 -19.00 -28.03 -10.00
C GLY A 185 -20.02 -26.89 -9.93
N ASN A 186 -19.58 -25.64 -10.12
CA ASN A 186 -20.47 -24.48 -10.15
C ASN A 186 -21.26 -24.33 -11.47
N LYS A 187 -20.74 -24.84 -12.59
CA LYS A 187 -21.44 -24.84 -13.88
C LYS A 187 -22.59 -25.85 -13.94
N ASN A 188 -22.52 -26.94 -13.17
CA ASN A 188 -23.54 -28.00 -13.15
C ASN A 188 -24.71 -27.73 -12.18
N VAL A 189 -24.71 -26.58 -11.48
CA VAL A 189 -25.72 -26.20 -10.48
C VAL A 189 -26.51 -24.94 -10.91
N GLY A 190 -26.27 -24.45 -12.13
CA GLY A 190 -27.08 -23.42 -12.80
C GLY A 190 -27.78 -23.99 -14.02
#